data_AF-A0A1N6LGR1-F1
#
_entry.id   AF-A0A1N6LGR1-F1
#
_cell.length_a   1.000
_cell.length_b   1.000
_cell.length_c   1.000
_cell.angle_alpha   90.00
_cell.angle_beta   90.00
_cell.angle_gamma   90.00
#
_symmetry.space_group_name_H-M   'P 1'
#
loop_
_entity.id
_entity.type
_entity.pdbx_description
1 polymer ?
#
loop_
_entity_poly.entity_id
_entity_poly.type
_entity_poly.pdbx_seq_one_letter_code
_entity_poly.pdbx_strand_id
1 'polypeptide(L)'
;MPKSGAQFDVVGIRDFKSVRYADLKRFSYSPDQIDGSDMPSNRIPQGTVVAYRTKAGRLGKFVVEQYGYNLSIEWVTFANQ
;
A
#
# COMPACT_ATOMS: atom_id res chain seq x y z
N MET A 1 2.56 10.70 -3.80
CA MET A 1 3.35 10.51 -5.04
C MET A 1 4.35 9.39 -4.85
N PRO A 2 4.35 8.34 -5.70
CA PRO A 2 5.46 7.39 -5.76
C PRO A 2 6.74 8.12 -6.18
N LYS A 3 7.81 8.02 -5.38
CA LYS A 3 9.12 8.57 -5.75
C LYS A 3 9.98 7.46 -6.34
N SER A 4 10.69 7.76 -7.41
CA SER A 4 11.80 6.93 -7.93
C SER A 4 11.41 5.51 -8.38
N GLY A 5 10.23 5.32 -9.00
CA GLY A 5 9.84 4.04 -9.63
C GLY A 5 9.25 2.99 -8.68
N ALA A 6 8.87 3.37 -7.47
CA ALA A 6 7.97 2.55 -6.67
C ALA A 6 6.58 2.50 -7.32
N GLN A 7 5.89 1.38 -7.16
CA GLN A 7 4.54 1.16 -7.68
C GLN A 7 3.64 0.63 -6.56
N PHE A 8 2.35 0.91 -6.64
CA PHE A 8 1.39 0.56 -5.61
C PHE A 8 0.14 -0.10 -6.20
N ASP A 9 -0.54 -0.89 -5.36
CA ASP A 9 -1.90 -1.36 -5.60
C ASP A 9 -2.73 -1.16 -4.32
N VAL A 10 -3.91 -0.55 -4.45
CA VAL A 10 -4.83 -0.32 -3.34
C VAL A 10 -5.68 -1.56 -3.18
N VAL A 11 -5.30 -2.43 -2.24
CA VAL A 11 -6.01 -3.69 -1.95
C VAL A 11 -7.38 -3.42 -1.30
N GLY A 12 -7.50 -2.30 -0.61
CA GLY A 12 -8.71 -1.85 0.10
C GLY A 12 -8.67 -2.19 1.59
N ILE A 13 -9.78 -1.94 2.28
CA ILE A 13 -9.92 -2.21 3.72
C ILE A 13 -9.93 -3.71 3.95
N ARG A 14 -8.90 -4.23 4.63
CA ARG A 14 -8.72 -5.67 4.93
C ARG A 14 -7.89 -5.85 6.19
N ASP A 15 -8.01 -7.03 6.82
CA ASP A 15 -7.04 -7.45 7.84
C ASP A 15 -5.64 -7.50 7.23
N PHE A 16 -4.72 -6.73 7.80
CA PHE A 16 -3.34 -6.66 7.36
C PHE A 16 -2.71 -8.04 7.30
N LYS A 17 -2.94 -8.93 8.29
CA LYS A 17 -2.32 -10.26 8.34
C LYS A 17 -2.85 -11.23 7.28
N SER A 18 -4.06 -10.99 6.77
CA SER A 18 -4.67 -11.81 5.72
C SER A 18 -3.98 -11.68 4.36
N VAL A 19 -3.35 -10.54 4.06
CA VAL A 19 -2.66 -10.29 2.79
C VAL A 19 -1.25 -10.89 2.85
N ARG A 20 -1.03 -12.03 2.21
CA ARG A 20 0.24 -12.78 2.29
C ARG A 20 1.15 -12.45 1.12
N TYR A 21 2.43 -12.84 1.24
CA TYR A 21 3.41 -12.66 0.16
C TYR A 21 2.96 -13.26 -1.18
N ALA A 22 2.24 -14.39 -1.17
CA ALA A 22 1.69 -15.00 -2.37
C ALA A 22 0.66 -14.11 -3.08
N ASP A 23 -0.13 -13.34 -2.32
CA ASP A 23 -1.11 -12.40 -2.86
C ASP A 23 -0.40 -11.19 -3.48
N LEU A 24 0.67 -10.71 -2.83
CA LEU A 24 1.47 -9.59 -3.32
C LEU A 24 2.02 -9.84 -4.73
N LYS A 25 2.26 -11.08 -5.15
CA LYS A 25 2.74 -11.38 -6.51
C LYS A 25 1.68 -11.18 -7.59
N ARG A 26 0.40 -11.17 -7.21
CA ARG A 26 -0.76 -11.17 -8.12
C ARG A 26 -1.40 -9.80 -8.31
N PHE A 27 -1.04 -8.83 -7.47
CA PHE A 27 -1.57 -7.48 -7.51
C PHE A 27 -1.07 -6.65 -8.70
N SER A 28 -1.87 -5.67 -9.10
CA SER A 28 -1.69 -4.87 -10.31
C SER A 28 -1.02 -3.55 -9.98
N TYR A 29 0.28 -3.60 -9.74
CA TYR A 29 1.07 -2.44 -9.34
C TYR A 29 1.12 -1.35 -10.42
N SER A 30 0.71 -0.14 -10.05
CA SER A 30 0.77 1.06 -10.90
C SER A 30 1.73 2.11 -10.32
N PRO A 31 2.47 2.87 -11.15
CA PRO A 31 3.20 4.06 -10.70
C PRO A 31 2.30 5.29 -10.50
N ASP A 32 0.99 5.17 -10.74
CA ASP A 32 0.06 6.28 -10.62
C ASP A 32 -0.03 6.78 -9.17
N GLN A 33 -0.37 8.05 -9.02
CA GLN A 33 -0.65 8.62 -7.72
C GLN A 33 -1.92 8.00 -7.12
N ILE A 34 -1.83 7.58 -5.87
CA ILE A 34 -3.01 7.26 -5.06
C ILE A 34 -3.57 8.56 -4.48
N ASP A 35 -4.87 8.78 -4.64
CA ASP A 35 -5.58 9.86 -3.96
C ASP A 35 -5.63 9.56 -2.45
N GLY A 36 -4.91 10.37 -1.69
CA GLY A 36 -4.90 10.40 -0.23
C GLY A 36 -5.26 11.79 0.26
N SER A 37 -6.29 12.41 -0.31
CA SER A 37 -6.86 13.67 0.17
C SER A 37 -7.78 13.44 1.37
N ASP A 38 -8.27 14.51 1.99
CA ASP A 38 -9.36 14.48 2.99
C ASP A 38 -10.74 14.68 2.35
N MET A 39 -10.88 14.27 1.09
CA MET A 39 -12.13 14.34 0.33
C MET A 39 -12.76 12.95 0.20
N PRO A 40 -14.05 12.85 -0.19
CA PRO A 40 -14.70 11.56 -0.46
C PRO A 40 -14.00 10.69 -1.52
N SER A 41 -13.10 11.28 -2.32
CA SER A 41 -12.28 10.57 -3.32
C SER A 41 -11.05 9.86 -2.73
N ASN A 42 -10.78 10.02 -1.42
CA ASN A 42 -9.69 9.36 -0.72
C ASN A 42 -9.73 7.84 -0.91
N ARG A 43 -8.62 7.27 -1.37
CA ARG A 43 -8.45 5.83 -1.64
C ARG A 43 -7.65 5.11 -0.57
N ILE A 44 -7.24 5.80 0.49
CA ILE A 44 -6.50 5.23 1.61
C ILE A 44 -7.11 5.63 2.98
N PRO A 45 -8.43 5.48 3.19
CA PRO A 45 -8.98 5.64 4.53
C PRO A 45 -8.37 4.64 5.52
N GLN A 46 -8.57 4.88 6.82
CA GLN A 46 -8.11 3.99 7.88
C GLN A 46 -8.52 2.52 7.62
N GLY A 47 -7.60 1.58 7.89
CA GLY A 47 -7.75 0.15 7.63
C GLY A 47 -7.40 -0.27 6.20
N THR A 48 -7.12 0.67 5.29
CA THR A 48 -6.73 0.35 3.91
C THR A 48 -5.37 -0.30 3.87
N VAL A 49 -5.30 -1.50 3.29
CA VAL A 49 -4.04 -2.14 2.92
C VAL A 49 -3.63 -1.70 1.53
N VAL A 50 -2.38 -1.27 1.40
CA VAL A 50 -1.74 -0.93 0.13
C VAL A 50 -0.56 -1.87 -0.07
N ALA A 51 -0.56 -2.58 -1.19
CA ALA A 51 0.61 -3.33 -1.63
C ALA A 51 1.57 -2.38 -2.36
N TYR A 52 2.87 -2.61 -2.22
CA TYR A 52 3.89 -1.88 -2.97
C TYR A 52 4.95 -2.78 -3.57
N ARG A 53 5.50 -2.33 -4.70
CA ARG A 53 6.71 -2.85 -5.33
C ARG A 53 7.74 -1.74 -5.35
N THR A 54 8.90 -2.01 -4.75
CA THR A 54 10.03 -1.07 -4.78
C THR A 54 10.72 -1.10 -6.14
N LYS A 55 11.51 -0.06 -6.45
CA LYS A 55 12.37 -0.04 -7.66
C LYS A 55 13.30 -1.26 -7.76
N ALA A 56 13.73 -1.80 -6.61
CA ALA A 56 14.60 -2.98 -6.55
C ALA A 56 13.84 -4.32 -6.70
N GLY A 57 12.55 -4.28 -7.04
CA GLY A 57 11.71 -5.47 -7.24
C GLY A 57 11.15 -6.09 -5.95
N ARG A 58 11.52 -5.58 -4.77
CA ARG A 58 10.98 -6.08 -3.50
C ARG A 58 9.50 -5.78 -3.38
N LEU A 59 8.74 -6.75 -2.90
CA LEU A 59 7.32 -6.61 -2.60
C LEU A 59 7.12 -6.31 -1.12
N GLY A 60 6.10 -5.53 -0.82
CA GLY A 60 5.68 -5.27 0.54
C GLY A 60 4.25 -4.79 0.59
N LYS A 61 3.81 -4.49 1.80
CA LYS A 61 2.50 -3.92 2.07
C LYS A 61 2.57 -3.01 3.28
N PHE A 62 1.66 -2.05 3.34
CA PHE A 62 1.39 -1.30 4.55
C PHE A 62 -0.12 -1.22 4.76
N VAL A 63 -0.52 -0.94 5.99
CA VAL A 63 -1.91 -0.62 6.36
C VAL A 63 -1.95 0.77 6.96
N VAL A 64 -3.00 1.52 6.66
CA VAL A 64 -3.27 2.82 7.28
C VAL A 64 -3.88 2.60 8.65
N GLU A 65 -3.09 2.77 9.70
CA GLU A 65 -3.53 2.58 11.09
C GLU A 65 -4.33 3.78 11.59
N GLN A 66 -3.93 4.99 11.17
CA GLN A 66 -4.63 6.24 11.46
C GLN A 66 -4.57 7.13 10.24
N TYR A 67 -5.69 7.80 9.97
CA TYR A 67 -5.82 8.79 8.91
C TYR A 67 -6.50 10.04 9.46
N GLY A 68 -6.01 11.23 9.09
CA GLY A 68 -6.47 12.52 9.61
C GLY A 68 -5.30 13.48 9.81
N TYR A 69 -5.22 14.14 10.98
CA TYR A 69 -4.13 15.07 11.30
C TYR A 69 -2.74 14.42 11.17
N ASN A 70 -2.64 13.16 11.59
CA ASN A 70 -1.46 12.34 11.40
C ASN A 70 -1.82 11.13 10.52
N LEU A 71 -0.88 10.77 9.64
CA LEU A 71 -0.89 9.49 8.94
C LEU A 71 0.05 8.54 9.66
N SER A 72 -0.49 7.46 10.22
CA SER A 72 0.31 6.36 10.77
C SER A 72 0.11 5.09 9.95
N ILE A 73 1.19 4.35 9.74
CA ILE A 73 1.18 3.11 8.97
C ILE A 73 1.95 2.02 9.71
N GLU A 74 1.47 0.79 9.61
CA GLU A 74 2.25 -0.43 9.86
C GLU A 74 2.67 -1.01 8.51
N TRP A 75 3.93 -1.47 8.37
CA TRP A 75 4.41 -2.03 7.10
C TRP A 75 5.33 -3.22 7.26
N VAL A 76 5.39 -4.03 6.20
CA VAL A 76 6.38 -5.08 6.03
C VAL A 76 6.88 -5.10 4.58
N THR A 77 8.20 -5.19 4.42
CA THR A 77 8.86 -5.46 3.13
C THR A 77 9.44 -6.86 3.17
N PHE A 78 9.19 -7.66 2.15
CA PHE A 78 9.80 -8.97 1.99
C PHE A 78 11.07 -8.85 1.17
N ALA A 79 12.16 -9.47 1.63
CA ALA A 79 13.35 -9.65 0.80
C ALA A 79 13.00 -10.55 -0.40
N ASN A 80 13.73 -10.41 -1.51
CA ASN A 80 13.58 -11.30 -2.66
C ASN A 80 13.80 -12.74 -2.16
N GLN A 81 12.75 -13.57 -2.23
CA GLN A 81 12.83 -15.00 -1.96
C GLN A 81 13.37 -15.75 -3.17
#